data_AF-R7IT82-F1
#
_entry.id   AF-R7IT82-F1
#
_cell.length_a   1.000
_cell.length_b   1.000
_cell.length_c   1.000
_cell.angle_alpha   90.00
_cell.angle_beta   90.00
_cell.angle_gamma   90.00
#
_symmetry.space_group_name_H-M   'P 1'
#
loop_
_entity.id
_entity.type
_entity.pdbx_description
1 polymer ?
#
loop_
_entity_poly.entity_id
_entity_poly.type
_entity_poly.pdbx_seq_one_letter_code
_entity_poly.pdbx_strand_id
1 'polypeptide(L)' 'MEEAKKLGNARVFNTIIIGVAAKHMDFEKEKWIEVVKKTVPPKTVDINVKAFLAGYEMG' A
#
# COMPACT_ATOMS: atom_id res chain seq x y z
N MET A 1 -8.29 8.15 11.39
CA MET A 1 -8.61 6.86 12.06
C MET A 1 -9.87 6.18 11.52
N GLU A 2 -10.67 6.82 10.66
CA GLU A 2 -11.84 6.18 10.05
C GLU A 2 -11.52 5.34 8.79
N GLU A 3 -10.46 5.63 8.02
CA GLU A 3 -10.09 4.79 6.86
C GLU A 3 -9.67 3.36 7.25
N ALA A 4 -9.03 3.19 8.41
CA ALA A 4 -8.50 1.89 8.83
C ALA A 4 -9.60 0.86 9.16
N LYS A 5 -10.78 1.30 9.63
CA LYS A 5 -11.92 0.41 9.93
C LYS A 5 -12.64 -0.10 8.68
N LYS A 6 -12.53 0.59 7.54
CA LYS A 6 -13.04 0.08 6.24
C LYS A 6 -12.12 -0.97 5.62
N LEU A 7 -10.87 -1.04 6.05
CA LEU A 7 -9.84 -1.97 5.59
C LEU A 7 -9.72 -3.18 6.51
N GLY A 8 -10.84 -3.88 6.78
CA GLY A 8 -10.96 -5.03 7.69
C GLY A 8 -10.12 -6.28 7.35
N ASN A 9 -9.00 -6.12 6.66
CA ASN A 9 -8.03 -7.16 6.38
C ASN A 9 -6.67 -6.66 6.86
N ALA A 10 -6.13 -7.26 7.93
CA ALA A 10 -4.81 -6.93 8.47
C ALA A 10 -3.69 -6.92 7.42
N ARG A 11 -3.86 -7.65 6.31
CA ARG A 11 -2.93 -7.63 5.17
C ARG A 11 -2.86 -6.26 4.49
N VAL A 12 -3.96 -5.52 4.44
CA VAL A 12 -4.02 -4.20 3.80
C VAL A 12 -3.31 -3.14 4.66
N PHE A 13 -3.40 -3.27 5.99
CA PHE A 13 -2.64 -2.42 6.91
C PHE A 13 -1.13 -2.53 6.67
N ASN A 14 -0.59 -3.74 6.48
CA ASN A 14 0.83 -3.92 6.18
C ASN A 14 1.26 -3.16 4.91
N THR A 15 0.40 -3.14 3.90
CA THR A 15 0.66 -2.41 2.65
C THR A 15 0.65 -0.89 2.85
N ILE A 16 -0.16 -0.35 3.77
CA ILE A 16 -0.10 1.07 4.17
C ILE A 16 1.26 1.38 4.80
N ILE A 17 1.74 0.54 5.71
CA ILE A 17 3.04 0.77 6.38
C ILE A 17 4.19 0.76 5.37
N ILE A 18 4.15 -0.14 4.38
CA ILE A 18 5.11 -0.14 3.27
C ILE A 18 5.03 1.17 2.48
N GLY A 19 3.83 1.70 2.23
CA GLY A 19 3.63 3.00 1.58
C GLY A 19 4.31 4.14 2.32
N VAL A 20 4.09 4.23 3.64
CA VAL A 20 4.72 5.26 4.49
C VAL A 20 6.24 5.16 4.43
N ALA A 21 6.80 3.95 4.56
CA ALA A 21 8.24 3.74 4.49
C ALA A 21 8.82 4.11 3.12
N ALA A 22 8.12 3.74 2.04
CA ALA A 22 8.56 3.95 0.67
C ALA A 22 8.75 5.44 0.32
N LYS A 23 8.00 6.36 0.92
CA LYS A 23 8.17 7.81 0.71
C LYS A 23 9.51 8.35 1.22
N HIS A 24 10.09 7.70 2.21
CA HIS A 24 11.41 8.07 2.74
C HIS A 24 12.56 7.31 2.05
N MET A 25 12.25 6.50 1.04
CA MET A 25 13.24 5.76 0.25
C MET A 25 13.43 6.44 -1.11
N ASP A 26 14.66 6.45 -1.61
CA ASP A 26 15.02 7.09 -2.89
C ASP A 26 14.70 6.18 -4.09
N PHE A 27 13.41 5.84 -4.23
CA PHE A 27 12.89 5.00 -5.30
C PHE A 27 11.62 5.58 -5.91
N GLU A 28 11.46 5.36 -7.22
CA GLU A 28 10.27 5.74 -7.96
C GLU A 28 9.02 5.02 -7.43
N LYS A 29 7.97 5.81 -7.18
CA LYS A 29 6.67 5.32 -6.71
C LYS A 29 6.07 4.27 -7.65
N GLU A 30 6.27 4.42 -8.95
CA GLU A 30 5.77 3.52 -9.98
C GLU A 30 6.34 2.11 -9.82
N LYS A 31 7.64 1.99 -9.47
CA LYS A 31 8.27 0.70 -9.20
C LYS A 31 7.69 0.01 -7.98
N TRP A 32 7.37 0.77 -6.93
CA TRP A 32 6.68 0.21 -5.77
C TRP A 32 5.30 -0.34 -6.13
N ILE A 33 4.52 0.40 -6.94
CA ILE A 33 3.19 -0.05 -7.38
C ILE A 33 3.30 -1.34 -8.19
N GLU A 34 4.29 -1.46 -9.09
CA GLU A 34 4.53 -2.69 -9.83
C GLU A 34 4.84 -3.88 -8.92
N VAL A 35 5.70 -3.68 -7.91
CA VAL A 35 6.04 -4.72 -6.94
C VAL A 35 4.81 -5.14 -6.13
N VAL A 36 4.01 -4.19 -5.65
CA VAL A 36 2.77 -4.48 -4.93
C VAL A 36 1.83 -5.32 -5.80
N LYS A 37 1.61 -4.94 -7.07
CA LYS A 37 0.77 -5.69 -8.02
C LYS A 37 1.26 -7.12 -8.26
N LYS A 38 2.58 -7.35 -8.28
CA LYS A 38 3.19 -8.67 -8.50
C LYS A 38 3.18 -9.55 -7.24
N THR A 39 3.15 -8.96 -6.05
CA THR A 39 3.35 -9.68 -4.79
C THR A 39 2.03 -10.10 -4.13
N VAL A 40 0.98 -9.29 -4.27
CA VAL A 40 -0.31 -9.58 -3.64
C VAL A 40 -1.18 -10.51 -4.50
N PRO A 41 -2.11 -11.27 -3.89
CA PRO A 41 -3.05 -12.08 -4.64
C PRO A 41 -3.82 -11.25 -5.68
N PRO A 42 -4.02 -11.73 -6.93
CA PRO A 42 -4.65 -10.97 -8.02
C PRO A 42 -6.00 -10.34 -7.63
N LYS A 43 -6.81 -11.05 -6.84
CA LYS A 43 -8.13 -10.59 -6.35
C LYS A 43 -8.05 -9.39 -5.39
N THR A 44 -6.87 -9.06 -4.89
CA THR A 44 -6.64 -8.02 -3.88
C THR A 44 -5.67 -6.95 -4.36
N VAL A 45 -5.30 -6.96 -5.64
CA VAL A 45 -4.38 -5.96 -6.21
C VAL A 45 -4.92 -4.55 -6.00
N ASP A 46 -6.19 -4.30 -6.35
CA ASP A 46 -6.75 -2.95 -6.29
C ASP A 46 -6.78 -2.38 -4.87
N ILE A 47 -7.19 -3.18 -3.88
CA ILE A 47 -7.25 -2.73 -2.49
C ILE A 47 -5.85 -2.52 -1.89
N ASN A 48 -4.87 -3.34 -2.25
CA ASN A 48 -3.49 -3.18 -1.77
C ASN A 48 -2.78 -2.01 -2.45
N VAL A 49 -2.99 -1.77 -3.75
CA VAL A 49 -2.45 -0.60 -4.42
C VAL A 49 -3.01 0.68 -3.81
N LYS A 50 -4.33 0.75 -3.56
CA LYS A 50 -4.94 1.91 -2.87
C LYS A 50 -4.38 2.12 -1.47
N ALA A 51 -4.14 1.03 -0.74
CA ALA A 51 -3.55 1.10 0.59
C ALA A 51 -2.09 1.56 0.58
N PHE A 52 -1.29 1.07 -0.36
CA PHE A 52 0.09 1.53 -0.56
C PHE A 52 0.10 3.04 -0.84
N LEU A 53 -0.73 3.50 -1.77
CA LEU A 53 -0.82 4.91 -2.13
C LEU A 53 -1.25 5.77 -0.93
N ALA A 54 -2.25 5.34 -0.17
CA ALA A 54 -2.67 6.03 1.03
C ALA A 54 -1.53 6.16 2.05
N GLY A 55 -0.75 5.10 2.26
CA GLY A 55 0.44 5.14 3.12
C GLY A 55 1.51 6.09 2.57
N TYR A 56 1.77 6.03 1.27
CA TYR A 56 2.77 6.88 0.59
C TYR A 56 2.40 8.36 0.66
N GLU A 57 1.11 8.72 0.66
CA GLU A 57 0.65 10.09 0.83
C GLU A 57 0.77 10.58 2.29
N MET A 58 0.74 9.67 3.27
CA MET A 58 0.81 9.99 4.71
C MET A 58 2.23 10.17 5.28
N GLY A 59 3.23 9.45 4.74
CA GLY A 59 4.66 9.67 5.07
C GLY A 59 5.14 11.03 4.56
#